data_AF-A0A954HMN3-F1
#
_entry.id   AF-A0A954HMN3-F1
#
_cell.length_a   1.000
_cell.length_b   1.000
_cell.length_c   1.000
_cell.angle_alpha   90.00
_cell.angle_beta   90.00
_cell.angle_gamma   90.00
#
_symmetry.space_group_name_H-M   'P 1'
#
loop_
_entity.id
_entity.type
_entity.pdbx_description
1 polymer ?
#
loop_
_entity_poly.entity_id
_entity_poly.type
_entity_poly.pdbx_seq_one_letter_code
_entity_poly.pdbx_strand_id
1 'polypeptide(L)'
;MDSELLLSAVSRIAHVGTVIILIGGTACLRYAVFPSLPPGSEETVERIRNRWRRVVHAGIGIVLLSGIYNLLVILPRHKGDVLYHGLIHTKILLALFVFFLASVLVGRRPGSRRFRENSAKWTTILLLTAFLIVAVSGFLKVRPYTPPADDNGARIQPETPSVLLSSDFSDR
;
A
#
# COMPACT_ATOMS: atom_id res chain seq x y z
N MET A 1 1.91 1.01 -27.84
CA MET A 1 1.14 0.25 -26.84
C MET A 1 1.92 0.07 -25.53
N ASP A 2 3.09 0.72 -25.37
CA ASP A 2 4.01 0.44 -24.27
C ASP A 2 4.01 1.52 -23.18
N SER A 3 3.60 2.76 -23.52
CA SER A 3 3.58 3.89 -22.59
C SER A 3 2.59 3.71 -21.43
N GLU A 4 1.37 3.23 -21.71
CA GLU A 4 0.34 2.97 -20.70
C GLU A 4 0.76 1.86 -19.72
N LEU A 5 1.40 0.80 -20.24
CA LEU A 5 1.92 -0.29 -19.42
C LEU A 5 3.09 0.18 -18.55
N LEU A 6 4.01 0.97 -19.11
CA LEU A 6 5.12 1.58 -18.38
C LEU A 6 4.62 2.52 -17.28
N LEU A 7 3.68 3.42 -17.60
CA LEU A 7 3.08 4.35 -16.63
C LEU A 7 2.41 3.60 -15.47
N SER A 8 1.64 2.56 -15.77
CA SER A 8 0.99 1.73 -14.75
C SER A 8 2.01 1.00 -13.86
N ALA A 9 3.03 0.39 -14.46
CA ALA A 9 4.07 -0.31 -13.73
C ALA A 9 4.89 0.63 -12.84
N VAL A 10 5.33 1.76 -13.38
CA VAL A 10 6.10 2.79 -12.65
C VAL A 10 5.27 3.37 -11.50
N SER A 11 3.99 3.69 -11.72
CA SER A 11 3.09 4.18 -10.67
C SER A 11 2.98 3.18 -9.52
N ARG A 12 2.80 1.89 -9.84
CA ARG A 12 2.69 0.82 -8.84
C ARG A 12 4.00 0.60 -8.08
N ILE A 13 5.13 0.60 -8.78
CA ILE A 13 6.46 0.46 -8.18
C ILE A 13 6.75 1.67 -7.29
N ALA A 14 6.48 2.89 -7.74
CA ALA A 14 6.66 4.11 -6.96
C ALA A 14 5.78 4.11 -5.72
N HIS A 15 4.50 3.70 -5.84
CA HIS A 15 3.57 3.63 -4.71
C HIS A 15 4.06 2.63 -3.66
N VAL A 16 4.27 1.36 -4.06
CA VAL A 16 4.67 0.29 -3.13
C VAL A 16 6.08 0.53 -2.60
N GLY A 17 7.00 0.99 -3.44
CA GLY A 17 8.37 1.35 -3.05
C GLY A 17 8.41 2.46 -2.01
N THR A 18 7.60 3.51 -2.19
CA THR A 18 7.50 4.60 -1.19
C THR A 18 6.96 4.07 0.14
N VAL A 19 5.93 3.22 0.11
CA VAL A 19 5.38 2.59 1.32
C VAL A 19 6.43 1.73 2.03
N ILE A 20 7.21 0.92 1.30
CA ILE A 20 8.29 0.10 1.85
C ILE A 20 9.36 0.97 2.52
N ILE A 21 9.80 2.05 1.87
CA ILE A 21 10.81 2.96 2.42
C ILE A 21 10.30 3.62 3.71
N LEU A 22 9.04 4.06 3.75
CA LEU A 22 8.46 4.70 4.93
C LEU A 22 8.31 3.73 6.10
N ILE A 23 7.78 2.53 5.85
CA ILE A 23 7.60 1.50 6.90
C ILE A 23 8.96 0.99 7.37
N GLY A 24 9.84 0.61 6.43
CA GLY A 24 11.16 0.07 6.70
C GLY A 24 12.07 1.08 7.40
N GLY A 25 12.08 2.34 6.96
CA GLY A 25 12.83 3.40 7.64
C GLY A 25 12.29 3.69 9.04
N THR A 26 10.97 3.64 9.24
CA THR A 26 10.37 3.79 10.57
C THR A 26 10.75 2.62 11.49
N ALA A 27 10.73 1.38 10.99
CA ALA A 27 11.17 0.19 11.72
C ALA A 27 12.67 0.25 12.06
N CYS A 28 13.52 0.63 11.11
CA CYS A 28 14.95 0.78 11.31
C CYS A 28 15.27 1.85 12.37
N LEU A 29 14.62 3.02 12.30
CA LEU A 29 14.78 4.05 13.32
C LEU A 29 14.38 3.53 14.71
N ARG A 30 13.26 2.81 14.80
CA ARG A 30 12.68 2.30 16.04
C ARG A 30 13.50 1.20 16.71
N TYR A 31 14.02 0.25 15.93
CA TYR A 31 14.63 -0.99 16.42
C TYR A 31 16.14 -1.04 16.29
N ALA A 32 16.75 -0.27 15.38
CA ALA A 32 18.19 -0.23 15.20
C ALA A 32 18.78 1.10 15.71
N VAL A 33 18.30 2.23 15.19
CA VAL A 33 18.95 3.54 15.42
C VAL A 33 18.72 4.08 16.84
N PHE A 34 17.47 4.21 17.30
CA PHE A 34 17.21 4.76 18.64
C PHE A 34 17.78 3.91 19.79
N PRO A 35 17.73 2.57 19.77
CA PRO A 35 18.35 1.78 20.85
C PRO A 35 19.88 1.74 20.78
N SER A 36 20.51 2.02 19.63
CA SER A 36 21.97 2.06 19.52
C SER A 36 22.59 3.38 19.99
N LEU A 37 21.77 4.39 20.29
CA LEU A 37 22.25 5.70 20.70
C LEU A 37 22.61 5.71 22.20
N PRO A 38 23.74 6.32 22.59
CA PRO A 38 24.12 6.43 23.98
C PRO A 38 23.16 7.33 24.78
N PRO A 39 23.03 7.12 26.10
CA PRO A 39 22.24 7.99 26.97
C PRO A 39 22.69 9.46 26.83
N GLY A 40 21.73 10.40 26.78
CA GLY A 40 22.00 11.84 26.62
C GLY A 40 22.05 12.35 25.18
N SER A 41 21.84 11.50 24.17
CA SER A 41 21.84 11.91 22.75
C SER A 41 20.53 12.56 22.27
N GLU A 42 19.79 13.27 23.15
CA GLU A 42 18.45 13.80 22.83
C GLU A 42 18.47 14.76 21.62
N GLU A 43 19.52 15.57 21.51
CA GLU A 43 19.71 16.49 20.39
C GLU A 43 19.87 15.74 19.05
N THR A 44 20.64 14.65 19.04
CA THR A 44 20.84 13.79 17.86
C THR A 44 19.52 13.14 17.44
N VAL A 45 18.75 12.63 18.40
CA VAL A 45 17.41 12.05 18.15
C VAL A 45 16.48 13.10 17.53
N GLU A 46 16.49 14.33 18.04
CA GLU A 46 15.67 15.43 17.52
C GLU A 46 16.07 15.81 16.08
N ARG A 47 17.38 15.90 15.79
CA ARG A 47 17.89 16.18 14.43
C ARG A 47 17.49 15.10 13.44
N ILE A 48 17.61 13.82 13.81
CA ILE A 48 17.18 12.68 13.00
C ILE A 48 15.67 12.75 12.73
N ARG A 49 14.87 12.96 13.79
CA ARG A 49 13.40 13.05 13.67
C ARG A 49 12.97 14.20 12.77
N ASN A 50 13.64 15.35 12.84
CA ASN A 50 13.34 16.50 12.00
C ASN A 50 13.63 16.25 10.51
N ARG A 51 14.69 15.51 10.18
CA ARG A 51 14.98 15.09 8.81
C ARG A 51 13.97 14.05 8.34
N TRP A 52 13.72 13.03 9.16
CA TRP A 52 12.75 11.97 8.88
C TRP A 52 11.35 12.54 8.64
N ARG A 53 10.97 13.61 9.35
CA ARG A 53 9.68 14.27 9.13
C ARG A 53 9.41 14.71 7.71
N ARG A 54 10.40 15.32 7.07
CA ARG A 54 10.25 15.79 5.69
C ARG A 54 10.07 14.61 4.75
N VAL A 55 10.83 13.53 4.97
CA VAL A 55 10.70 12.28 4.21
C VAL A 55 9.32 11.65 4.38
N VAL A 56 8.80 11.59 5.61
CA VAL A 56 7.47 11.05 5.89
C VAL A 56 6.37 11.86 5.21
N HIS A 57 6.38 13.19 5.32
CA HIS A 57 5.36 14.02 4.69
C HIS A 57 5.42 13.98 3.16
N ALA A 58 6.63 14.03 2.59
CA ALA A 58 6.83 13.89 1.15
C ALA A 58 6.35 12.52 0.66
N GLY A 59 6.70 11.44 1.37
CA GLY A 59 6.29 10.09 1.05
C GLY A 59 4.77 9.90 1.14
N ILE A 60 4.12 10.41 2.19
CA ILE A 60 2.65 10.41 2.29
C ILE A 60 2.04 11.12 1.08
N GLY A 61 2.56 12.28 0.68
CA GLY A 61 2.10 13.00 -0.51
C GLY A 61 2.19 12.16 -1.79
N ILE A 62 3.33 11.50 -2.03
CA ILE A 62 3.54 10.61 -3.19
C ILE A 62 2.58 9.42 -3.15
N VAL A 63 2.43 8.77 -2.01
CA VAL A 63 1.55 7.60 -1.85
C VAL A 63 0.08 8.00 -2.04
N LEU A 64 -0.32 9.17 -1.56
CA LEU A 64 -1.69 9.68 -1.73
C LEU A 64 -1.96 10.00 -3.20
N LEU A 65 -1.05 10.71 -3.87
CA LEU A 65 -1.20 11.11 -5.28
C LEU A 65 -1.27 9.88 -6.20
N SER A 66 -0.35 8.93 -6.00
CA SER A 66 -0.34 7.66 -6.75
C SER A 66 -1.55 6.78 -6.42
N GLY A 67 -2.00 6.78 -5.15
CA GLY A 67 -3.21 6.07 -4.73
C GLY A 67 -4.49 6.60 -5.38
N ILE A 68 -4.63 7.92 -5.48
CA ILE A 68 -5.76 8.58 -6.15
C ILE A 68 -5.74 8.27 -7.65
N TYR A 69 -4.59 8.40 -8.31
CA TYR A 69 -4.44 8.04 -9.72
C TYR A 69 -4.87 6.58 -9.98
N ASN A 70 -4.40 5.67 -9.13
CA ASN A 70 -4.75 4.25 -9.21
C ASN A 70 -6.25 3.99 -8.96
N LEU A 71 -6.89 4.75 -8.07
CA LEU A 71 -8.33 4.68 -7.84
C LEU A 71 -9.10 5.07 -9.11
N LEU A 72 -8.79 6.22 -9.71
CA LEU A 72 -9.48 6.75 -10.87
C LEU A 72 -9.33 5.87 -12.13
N VAL A 73 -8.17 5.23 -12.30
CA VAL A 73 -7.87 4.39 -13.48
C VAL A 73 -8.43 2.96 -13.35
N ILE A 74 -8.59 2.43 -12.13
CA ILE A 74 -9.01 1.04 -11.89
C ILE A 74 -10.50 0.91 -11.56
N LEU A 75 -11.12 1.87 -10.88
CA LEU A 75 -12.56 1.84 -10.56
C LEU A 75 -13.46 1.60 -11.78
N PRO A 76 -13.27 2.25 -12.94
CA PRO A 76 -14.16 2.06 -14.07
C PRO A 76 -14.03 0.67 -14.74
N ARG A 77 -12.99 -0.12 -14.40
CA ARG A 77 -12.71 -1.43 -15.02
C ARG A 77 -13.39 -2.62 -14.32
N HIS A 78 -13.95 -2.46 -13.12
CA HIS A 78 -14.60 -3.54 -12.37
C HIS A 78 -16.02 -3.14 -11.94
N LYS A 79 -16.91 -2.96 -12.92
CA LYS A 79 -18.34 -2.72 -12.63
C LYS A 79 -18.97 -4.03 -12.14
N GLY A 80 -19.54 -4.04 -10.93
CA GLY A 80 -20.42 -5.12 -10.44
C GLY A 80 -19.94 -5.97 -9.27
N ASP A 81 -18.71 -5.78 -8.75
CA ASP A 81 -18.20 -6.56 -7.61
C ASP A 81 -18.26 -5.75 -6.30
N VAL A 82 -19.37 -5.90 -5.58
CA VAL A 82 -19.65 -5.22 -4.30
C VAL A 82 -18.59 -5.55 -3.24
N LEU A 83 -18.06 -6.78 -3.24
CA LEU A 83 -17.05 -7.23 -2.29
C LEU A 83 -15.69 -6.57 -2.59
N TYR A 84 -15.33 -6.49 -3.87
CA TYR A 84 -14.13 -5.78 -4.33
C TYR A 84 -14.18 -4.29 -3.94
N HIS A 85 -15.29 -3.59 -4.18
CA HIS A 85 -15.43 -2.19 -3.78
C HIS A 85 -15.33 -1.99 -2.27
N GLY A 86 -15.95 -2.87 -1.47
CA GLY A 86 -15.85 -2.82 -0.01
C GLY A 86 -14.40 -2.96 0.48
N LEU A 87 -13.69 -3.99 0.02
CA LEU A 87 -12.29 -4.23 0.38
C LEU A 87 -11.35 -3.10 -0.08
N ILE A 88 -11.61 -2.52 -1.26
CA ILE A 88 -10.88 -1.35 -1.75
C ILE A 88 -11.11 -0.12 -0.87
N HIS A 89 -12.34 0.15 -0.41
CA HIS A 89 -12.58 1.29 0.48
C HIS A 89 -11.98 1.05 1.87
N THR A 90 -12.07 -0.18 2.40
CA THR A 90 -11.45 -0.54 3.68
C THR A 90 -9.94 -0.32 3.67
N LYS A 91 -9.23 -0.73 2.61
CA LYS A 91 -7.76 -0.52 2.54
C LYS A 91 -7.39 0.97 2.53
N ILE A 92 -8.22 1.80 1.89
CA ILE A 92 -8.01 3.26 1.83
C ILE A 92 -8.20 3.86 3.23
N LEU A 93 -9.22 3.43 3.96
CA LEU A 93 -9.47 3.90 5.32
C LEU A 93 -8.33 3.52 6.27
N LEU A 94 -7.82 2.28 6.17
CA LEU A 94 -6.63 1.84 6.92
C LEU A 94 -5.38 2.65 6.52
N ALA A 95 -5.20 2.94 5.23
CA ALA A 95 -4.07 3.76 4.77
C ALA A 95 -4.14 5.19 5.31
N LEU A 96 -5.32 5.81 5.30
CA LEU A 96 -5.55 7.13 5.91
C LEU A 96 -5.24 7.12 7.41
N PHE A 97 -5.64 6.06 8.12
CA PHE A 97 -5.30 5.89 9.53
C PHE A 97 -3.78 5.80 9.73
N VAL A 98 -3.06 5.04 8.90
CA VAL A 98 -1.58 4.96 8.96
C VAL A 98 -0.94 6.31 8.68
N PHE A 99 -1.40 7.07 7.68
CA PHE A 99 -0.86 8.40 7.37
C PHE A 99 -1.12 9.40 8.49
N PHE A 100 -2.30 9.35 9.09
CA PHE A 100 -2.64 10.15 10.26
C PHE A 100 -1.68 9.85 11.42
N LEU A 101 -1.50 8.56 11.75
CA LEU A 101 -0.60 8.13 12.82
C LEU A 101 0.85 8.55 12.53
N ALA A 102 1.33 8.32 11.31
CA ALA A 102 2.67 8.74 10.88
C ALA A 102 2.87 10.25 11.03
N SER A 103 1.89 11.06 10.62
CA SER A 103 1.93 12.52 10.74
C SER A 103 1.96 12.99 12.20
N VAL A 104 1.14 12.37 13.07
CA VAL A 104 1.10 12.69 14.51
C VAL A 104 2.40 12.30 15.22
N LEU A 105 2.94 11.12 14.93
CA LEU A 105 4.16 10.59 15.58
C LEU A 105 5.40 11.45 15.29
N VAL A 106 5.40 12.07 14.12
CA VAL A 106 6.52 12.81 13.59
C VAL A 106 6.29 14.34 13.73
N GLY A 107 5.07 14.76 14.05
CA GLY A 107 4.66 16.14 14.30
C GLY A 107 5.18 16.73 15.62
N ARG A 108 5.47 18.03 15.61
CA ARG A 108 6.02 18.80 16.77
C ARG A 108 4.95 19.55 17.57
N ARG A 109 3.65 19.33 17.31
CA ARG A 109 2.59 20.13 17.91
C ARG A 109 2.39 19.72 19.39
N PRO A 110 2.14 20.66 20.31
CA PRO A 110 1.96 20.35 21.74
C PRO A 110 0.81 19.37 22.01
N GLY A 111 -0.20 19.31 21.13
CA GLY A 111 -1.29 18.33 21.20
C GLY A 111 -0.87 16.87 20.95
N SER A 112 0.31 16.61 20.36
CA SER A 112 0.81 15.24 20.13
C SER A 112 1.71 14.71 21.27
N ARG A 113 1.84 15.44 22.39
CA ARG A 113 2.74 15.07 23.51
C ARG A 113 2.41 13.70 24.11
N ARG A 114 1.11 13.40 24.33
CA ARG A 114 0.62 12.09 24.82
C ARG A 114 0.94 10.93 23.88
N PHE A 115 0.92 11.18 22.57
CA PHE A 115 1.28 10.17 21.56
C PHE A 115 2.79 9.93 21.53
N ARG A 116 3.60 10.94 21.85
CA ARG A 116 5.06 10.85 21.86
C ARG A 116 5.61 10.18 23.11
N GLU A 117 4.98 10.38 24.27
CA GLU A 117 5.27 9.66 25.52
C GLU A 117 5.13 8.14 25.37
N ASN A 118 4.16 7.71 24.55
CA ASN A 118 3.99 6.30 24.17
C ASN A 118 4.40 6.04 22.71
N SER A 119 5.32 6.83 22.15
CA SER A 119 5.74 6.74 20.73
C SER A 119 6.15 5.33 20.34
N ALA A 120 6.78 4.60 21.26
CA ALA A 120 7.09 3.19 21.13
C ALA A 120 5.89 2.32 20.75
N LYS A 121 4.79 2.44 21.49
CA LYS A 121 3.55 1.66 21.28
C LYS A 121 2.87 2.06 19.98
N TRP A 122 2.73 3.36 19.74
CA TRP A 122 2.08 3.86 18.52
C TRP A 122 2.86 3.54 17.25
N THR A 123 4.20 3.50 17.32
CA THR A 123 5.04 3.07 16.20
C THR A 123 4.81 1.59 15.91
N THR A 124 4.69 0.75 16.94
CA THR A 124 4.34 -0.67 16.75
C THR A 124 2.96 -0.82 16.11
N ILE A 125 1.96 -0.09 16.58
CA ILE A 125 0.61 -0.10 15.98
C ILE A 125 0.68 0.31 14.51
N LEU A 126 1.41 1.39 14.18
CA LEU A 126 1.61 1.83 12.80
C LEU A 126 2.19 0.71 11.93
N LEU A 127 3.25 0.05 12.40
CA LEU A 127 3.91 -1.03 11.66
C LEU A 127 2.99 -2.24 11.47
N LEU A 128 2.24 -2.63 12.51
CA LEU A 128 1.28 -3.74 12.44
C LEU A 128 0.12 -3.42 11.49
N THR A 129 -0.45 -2.21 11.54
CA THR A 129 -1.49 -1.80 10.60
C THR A 129 -0.96 -1.76 9.18
N ALA A 130 0.25 -1.26 8.95
CA ALA A 130 0.86 -1.24 7.63
C ALA A 130 1.10 -2.66 7.08
N PHE A 131 1.56 -3.58 7.93
CA PHE A 131 1.69 -5.00 7.60
C PHE A 131 0.33 -5.62 7.22
N LEU A 132 -0.72 -5.33 7.99
CA LEU A 132 -2.08 -5.81 7.71
C LEU A 132 -2.58 -5.31 6.34
N ILE A 133 -2.31 -4.05 5.97
CA ILE A 133 -2.67 -3.51 4.64
C ILE A 133 -1.98 -4.31 3.52
N VAL A 134 -0.70 -4.64 3.69
CA VAL A 134 0.06 -5.44 2.71
C VAL A 134 -0.50 -6.87 2.63
N ALA A 135 -0.82 -7.49 3.77
CA ALA A 135 -1.41 -8.83 3.82
C ALA A 135 -2.77 -8.88 3.10
N VAL A 136 -3.65 -7.89 3.35
CA VAL A 136 -4.94 -7.75 2.65
C VAL A 136 -4.73 -7.54 1.15
N SER A 137 -3.75 -6.72 0.76
CA SER A 137 -3.43 -6.48 -0.66
C SER A 137 -2.89 -7.73 -1.37
N GLY A 138 -2.08 -8.53 -0.68
CA GLY A 138 -1.62 -9.83 -1.16
C GLY A 138 -2.77 -10.82 -1.31
N PHE A 139 -3.66 -10.90 -0.31
CA PHE A 139 -4.82 -11.78 -0.34
C PHE A 139 -5.77 -11.47 -1.49
N LEU A 140 -6.07 -10.19 -1.73
CA LEU A 140 -6.89 -9.76 -2.88
C LEU A 140 -6.28 -10.16 -4.22
N LYS A 141 -4.95 -10.26 -4.32
CA LYS A 141 -4.26 -10.64 -5.55
C LYS A 141 -4.27 -12.15 -5.81
N VAL A 142 -4.33 -12.97 -4.76
CA VAL A 142 -4.35 -14.44 -4.87
C VAL A 142 -5.77 -14.97 -5.13
N ARG A 143 -6.81 -14.23 -4.74
CA ARG A 143 -8.20 -14.63 -4.97
C ARG A 143 -8.52 -14.60 -6.48
N PRO A 144 -9.07 -15.69 -7.05
CA PRO A 144 -9.57 -15.65 -8.42
C PRO A 144 -10.74 -14.67 -8.51
N TYR A 145 -10.64 -13.70 -9.41
CA TYR A 145 -11.77 -12.84 -9.77
C TYR A 145 -12.89 -13.73 -10.29
N THR A 146 -14.04 -13.72 -9.63
CA THR A 146 -15.25 -14.36 -10.16
C THR A 146 -16.05 -13.25 -10.82
N PRO A 147 -16.13 -13.21 -12.17
CA PRO A 147 -16.96 -12.23 -12.85
C PRO A 147 -18.40 -12.33 -12.32
N PRO A 148 -19.14 -11.22 -12.20
CA PRO A 148 -20.57 -11.28 -11.95
C PRO A 148 -21.21 -12.23 -12.98
N ALA A 149 -22.13 -13.07 -12.53
CA ALA A 149 -22.99 -13.79 -13.46
C ALA A 149 -23.73 -12.75 -14.29
N ASP A 150 -23.77 -12.93 -15.61
CA ASP A 150 -24.69 -12.16 -16.43
C ASP A 150 -26.15 -12.45 -15.99
N ASP A 151 -27.09 -11.59 -16.37
CA ASP A 151 -28.52 -11.76 -16.04
C ASP A 151 -29.12 -13.08 -16.59
N ASN A 152 -28.35 -13.88 -17.34
CA ASN A 152 -28.74 -15.17 -17.91
C ASN A 152 -28.16 -16.39 -17.17
N GLY A 153 -27.38 -16.18 -16.09
CA GLY A 153 -26.74 -17.27 -15.35
C GLY A 153 -25.64 -18.00 -16.13
N ALA A 154 -25.23 -17.47 -17.29
CA ALA A 154 -24.13 -17.99 -18.06
C ALA A 154 -22.83 -17.42 -17.49
N ARG A 155 -22.07 -18.28 -16.81
CA ARG A 155 -20.70 -17.98 -16.42
C ARG A 155 -19.93 -17.73 -17.72
N ILE A 156 -19.51 -16.49 -17.97
CA ILE A 156 -18.54 -16.20 -19.05
C ILE A 156 -17.29 -17.02 -18.73
N GLN A 157 -17.16 -18.17 -19.38
CA GLN A 157 -15.91 -18.90 -19.40
C GLN A 157 -14.89 -17.92 -20.01
N PRO A 158 -13.70 -17.74 -19.41
CA PRO A 158 -12.64 -17.09 -20.13
C PRO A 158 -12.46 -17.90 -21.41
N GLU A 159 -12.73 -17.26 -22.56
CA GLU A 159 -12.48 -17.78 -23.90
C GLU A 159 -11.03 -18.26 -23.89
N THR A 160 -10.83 -19.53 -23.58
CA THR A 160 -9.54 -20.18 -23.74
C THR A 160 -9.40 -20.24 -25.25
N PRO A 161 -8.39 -19.63 -25.88
CA PRO A 161 -8.22 -19.79 -27.30
C PRO A 161 -7.94 -21.27 -27.54
N SER A 162 -8.98 -22.04 -27.85
CA SER A 162 -8.96 -23.47 -28.20
C SER A 162 -8.34 -23.68 -29.59
N VAL A 163 -7.48 -22.76 -30.03
CA VAL A 163 -7.00 -22.63 -31.42
C VAL A 163 -5.64 -23.29 -31.64
N LEU A 164 -4.99 -23.92 -30.65
CA LEU A 164 -3.64 -24.49 -30.83
C LEU A 164 -3.43 -25.93 -30.30
N LEU A 165 -4.43 -26.80 -30.41
CA LEU A 165 -4.22 -28.26 -30.27
C LEU A 165 -5.00 -29.07 -31.33
N SER A 166 -5.17 -28.52 -32.53
CA SER A 166 -5.61 -29.27 -33.72
C SER A 166 -4.63 -29.14 -34.90
N SER A 167 -3.33 -28.97 -34.63
CA SER A 167 -2.31 -29.22 -35.64
C SER A 167 -2.14 -30.74 -35.76
N ASP A 168 -3.05 -31.34 -36.50
CA ASP A 168 -2.68 -32.07 -37.70
C ASP A 168 -1.33 -32.81 -37.63
N PHE A 169 -1.28 -33.82 -36.77
CA PHE A 169 -0.23 -34.84 -36.71
C PHE A 169 -0.76 -36.20 -37.20
N SER A 170 -1.69 -36.16 -38.15
CA SER A 170 -2.32 -37.35 -38.72
C SER A 170 -2.37 -37.29 -40.23
N ASP A 171 -1.22 -37.11 -40.87
CA ASP A 171 -0.99 -37.60 -42.23
C ASP A 171 0.44 -38.20 -42.31
N ARG A 172 0.48 -39.48 -41.94
CA ARG A 172 1.33 -40.49 -42.58
C ARG A 172 0.47 -41.23 -43.59
#